data_AF-A0AAX3WLY4-F1
#
_entry.id   AF-A0AAX3WLY4-F1
#
_cell.length_a   1.000
_cell.length_b   1.000
_cell.length_c   1.000
_cell.angle_alpha   90.00
_cell.angle_beta   90.00
_cell.angle_gamma   90.00
#
_symmetry.space_group_name_H-M   'P 1'
#
loop_
_entity.id
_entity.type
_entity.pdbx_description
1 polymer ?
#
loop_
_entity_poly.entity_id
_entity_poly.type
_entity_poly.pdbx_seq_one_letter_code
_entity_poly.pdbx_strand_id
1 'polypeptide(L)'
;MSAHATLTEIEQEARAFCRRRFRDQAEYLEAKDAHCKRILALVSKGRRQVGIPEMLSLGTGRRTFGGRSFSVELRMPLARKAG
;
A
#
# COMPACT_ATOMS: atom_id res chain seq x y z
N MET A 1 -17.02 -8.53 -0.85
CA MET A 1 -15.76 -9.31 -0.72
C MET A 1 -15.20 -9.14 0.68
N SER A 2 -14.75 -10.22 1.32
CA SER A 2 -14.10 -10.21 2.64
C SER A 2 -12.59 -9.98 2.53
N ALA A 3 -11.94 -9.65 3.66
CA ALA A 3 -10.48 -9.55 3.73
C ALA A 3 -9.78 -10.85 3.33
N HIS A 4 -10.34 -11.99 3.73
CA HIS A 4 -9.84 -13.31 3.34
C HIS A 4 -9.85 -13.52 1.83
N ALA A 5 -10.91 -13.10 1.14
CA ALA A 5 -10.97 -13.20 -0.32
C ALA A 5 -9.86 -12.37 -0.99
N THR A 6 -9.58 -11.17 -0.50
CA THR A 6 -8.50 -10.32 -1.02
C THR A 6 -7.11 -10.94 -0.77
N LEU A 7 -6.89 -11.59 0.38
CA LEU A 7 -5.64 -12.32 0.64
C LEU A 7 -5.47 -13.50 -0.31
N THR A 8 -6.53 -14.25 -0.59
CA THR A 8 -6.52 -15.32 -1.58
C THR A 8 -6.21 -14.78 -3.00
N GLU A 9 -6.77 -13.63 -3.38
CA GLU A 9 -6.44 -12.96 -4.65
C GLU A 9 -4.95 -12.59 -4.75
N ILE A 10 -4.35 -12.09 -3.66
CA ILE A 10 -2.92 -11.77 -3.60
C ILE A 10 -2.07 -13.03 -3.81
N GLU A 11 -2.40 -14.13 -3.13
CA GLU A 11 -1.67 -15.39 -3.30
C GLU A 11 -1.80 -15.96 -4.72
N GLN A 12 -2.98 -15.87 -5.31
CA GLN A 12 -3.22 -16.31 -6.69
C GLN A 12 -2.40 -15.49 -7.69
N GLU A 13 -2.39 -14.17 -7.56
CA GLU A 13 -1.62 -13.26 -8.41
C GLU A 13 -0.10 -13.53 -8.28
N ALA A 14 0.40 -13.74 -7.05
CA ALA A 14 1.79 -14.11 -6.81
C ALA A 14 2.16 -15.46 -7.45
N ARG A 15 1.32 -16.49 -7.28
CA ARG A 15 1.52 -17.81 -7.90
C ARG A 15 1.48 -17.73 -9.42
N ALA A 16 0.58 -16.93 -9.99
CA ALA A 16 0.46 -16.73 -11.43
C ALA A 16 1.73 -16.07 -12.01
N PHE A 17 2.25 -15.03 -11.34
CA PHE A 17 3.49 -14.40 -11.75
C PHE A 17 4.69 -15.34 -11.67
N CYS A 18 4.83 -16.10 -10.57
CA CYS A 18 5.93 -17.06 -10.41
C CYS A 18 5.92 -18.20 -11.44
N ARG A 19 4.75 -18.59 -11.95
CA ARG A 19 4.62 -19.63 -12.98
C ARG A 19 4.82 -19.10 -14.39
N ARG A 20 4.80 -17.78 -14.57
CA ARG A 20 4.92 -17.16 -15.88
C ARG A 20 6.34 -17.37 -16.41
N ARG A 21 6.44 -17.76 -17.68
CA ARG A 21 7.70 -17.80 -18.42
C ARG A 21 7.81 -16.54 -19.26
N PHE A 22 9.03 -16.02 -19.36
CA PHE A 22 9.33 -14.79 -20.08
C PHE A 22 10.30 -15.13 -21.21
N ARG A 23 10.08 -14.52 -22.39
CA ARG A 23 10.91 -14.75 -23.56
C ARG A 23 12.16 -13.88 -23.55
N ASP A 24 12.03 -12.67 -23.03
CA ASP A 24 13.11 -11.70 -22.92
C ASP A 24 13.02 -10.85 -21.64
N GLN A 25 14.03 -10.01 -21.44
CA GLN A 25 14.15 -9.17 -20.25
C GLN A 25 13.13 -8.01 -20.23
N ALA A 26 12.75 -7.48 -21.39
CA ALA A 26 11.79 -6.38 -21.47
C ALA A 26 10.40 -6.86 -21.04
N GLU A 27 9.97 -8.02 -21.57
CA GLU A 27 8.72 -8.68 -21.19
C GLU A 27 8.68 -8.97 -19.68
N TYR A 28 9.79 -9.44 -19.11
CA TYR A 28 9.88 -9.66 -17.66
C TYR A 28 9.69 -8.38 -16.85
N LEU A 29 10.36 -7.29 -17.23
CA LEU A 29 10.29 -6.02 -16.50
C LEU A 29 8.89 -5.39 -16.58
N GLU A 30 8.28 -5.39 -17.77
CA GLU A 30 6.90 -4.90 -17.95
C GLU A 30 5.90 -5.74 -17.16
N ALA A 31 6.03 -7.07 -17.23
CA ALA A 31 5.17 -7.96 -16.46
C ALA A 31 5.35 -7.78 -14.95
N LYS A 32 6.59 -7.53 -14.49
CA LYS A 32 6.90 -7.27 -13.08
C LYS A 32 6.27 -5.96 -12.61
N ASP A 33 6.37 -4.88 -13.39
CA ASP A 33 5.73 -3.61 -13.06
C ASP A 33 4.20 -3.76 -12.96
N ALA A 34 3.60 -4.43 -13.95
CA ALA A 34 2.16 -4.70 -13.94
C ALA A 34 1.74 -5.57 -12.74
N HIS A 35 2.54 -6.59 -12.39
CA HIS A 35 2.31 -7.43 -11.21
C HIS A 35 2.39 -6.61 -9.91
N CYS A 36 3.43 -5.78 -9.74
CA CYS A 36 3.58 -4.91 -8.59
C CYS A 36 2.38 -3.96 -8.43
N LYS A 37 1.91 -3.35 -9.52
CA LYS A 37 0.72 -2.47 -9.51
C LYS A 37 -0.54 -3.21 -9.05
N ARG A 38 -0.77 -4.43 -9.54
CA ARG A 38 -1.91 -5.26 -9.13
C ARG A 38 -1.83 -5.66 -7.65
N ILE A 39 -0.68 -6.12 -7.19
CA ILE A 39 -0.47 -6.47 -5.78
C ILE A 39 -0.69 -5.26 -4.87
N LEU A 40 -0.16 -4.08 -5.21
CA LEU A 40 -0.36 -2.86 -4.42
C LEU A 40 -1.83 -2.46 -4.33
N ALA A 41 -2.60 -2.59 -5.43
CA ALA A 41 -4.03 -2.33 -5.42
C ALA A 41 -4.79 -3.31 -4.51
N LEU A 42 -4.46 -4.61 -4.57
CA LEU A 42 -5.05 -5.63 -3.69
C LEU A 42 -4.69 -5.39 -2.22
N VAL A 43 -3.44 -5.02 -1.92
CA VAL A 43 -3.00 -4.70 -0.56
C VAL A 43 -3.72 -3.46 -0.02
N SER A 44 -3.87 -2.39 -0.80
CA SER A 44 -4.64 -1.21 -0.39
C SER A 44 -6.10 -1.58 -0.08
N LYS A 45 -6.75 -2.36 -0.95
CA LYS A 45 -8.10 -2.89 -0.75
C LYS A 45 -8.20 -3.73 0.53
N GLY A 46 -7.24 -4.64 0.75
CA GLY A 46 -7.17 -5.48 1.94
C GLY A 46 -7.03 -4.65 3.22
N ARG A 47 -6.13 -3.65 3.22
CA ARG A 47 -5.95 -2.71 4.34
C ARG A 47 -7.26 -2.02 4.72
N ARG A 48 -8.00 -1.49 3.74
CA ARG A 48 -9.32 -0.86 3.98
C ARG A 48 -10.31 -1.83 4.62
N GLN A 49 -10.33 -3.10 4.20
CA GLN A 49 -11.23 -4.13 4.73
C GLN A 49 -10.91 -4.53 6.17
N VAL A 50 -9.64 -4.58 6.56
CA VAL A 50 -9.22 -4.89 7.93
C VAL A 50 -9.15 -3.66 8.84
N GLY A 51 -9.64 -2.51 8.37
CA GLY A 51 -9.65 -1.26 9.14
C GLY A 51 -8.28 -0.62 9.34
N ILE A 52 -7.26 -1.03 8.57
CA ILE A 52 -5.98 -0.34 8.52
C ILE A 52 -6.21 0.95 7.73
N PRO A 53 -6.03 2.13 8.34
CA PRO A 53 -6.09 3.38 7.61
C PRO A 53 -5.05 3.35 6.49
N GLU A 54 -5.38 3.83 5.31
CA GLU A 54 -4.34 4.06 4.30
C GLU A 54 -3.26 4.94 4.92
N MET A 55 -2.00 4.66 4.60
CA MET A 55 -0.93 5.62 4.91
C MET A 55 -1.31 6.90 4.19
N LEU A 56 -1.96 7.80 4.92
CA LEU A 56 -2.02 9.19 4.54
C LEU A 56 -0.56 9.57 4.35
N SER A 57 -0.24 10.15 3.19
CA SER A 57 0.99 10.90 3.13
C SER A 57 0.98 11.82 4.35
N LEU A 58 1.98 11.69 5.22
CA LEU A 58 2.10 12.47 6.45
C LEU A 58 2.46 13.94 6.14
N GLY A 59 1.99 14.46 5.01
CA GLY A 59 1.99 15.89 4.74
C GLY A 59 1.09 16.54 5.77
N THR A 60 1.66 17.50 6.50
CA THR A 60 0.99 18.22 7.57
C THR A 60 -0.32 18.85 7.12
N GLY A 61 -1.25 19.01 8.07
CA GLY A 61 -2.54 19.67 7.85
C GLY A 61 -3.76 18.82 8.20
N ARG A 62 -4.93 19.40 7.95
CA ARG A 62 -6.24 18.81 8.29
C ARG A 62 -6.63 17.73 7.29
N ARG A 63 -7.09 16.58 7.79
CA ARG A 63 -7.50 15.41 7.01
C ARG A 63 -8.82 14.84 7.52
N THR A 64 -9.51 14.14 6.62
CA THR A 64 -10.78 13.47 6.91
C THR A 64 -10.70 12.00 6.49
N PHE A 65 -11.01 11.08 7.41
CA PHE A 65 -11.08 9.64 7.14
C PHE A 65 -12.31 9.04 7.82
N GLY A 66 -13.16 8.35 7.05
CA GLY A 66 -14.33 7.65 7.59
C GLY A 66 -15.23 8.53 8.46
N GLY A 67 -15.48 9.78 8.05
CA GLY A 67 -16.30 10.75 8.79
C GLY A 67 -15.60 11.43 9.98
N ARG A 68 -14.34 11.07 10.28
CA ARG A 68 -13.56 11.68 11.36
C ARG A 68 -12.57 12.68 10.78
N SER A 69 -12.48 13.86 11.40
CA SER A 69 -11.47 14.87 11.07
C SER A 69 -10.30 14.76 12.05
N PHE A 70 -9.07 14.82 11.55
CA PHE A 70 -7.86 14.90 12.39
C PHE A 70 -6.79 15.80 11.74
N SER A 71 -5.87 16.30 12.56
CA SER A 71 -4.72 17.12 12.12
C SER A 71 -3.44 16.29 12.22
N VAL A 72 -2.61 16.34 11.18
CA VAL A 72 -1.25 15.79 11.21
C VAL A 72 -0.29 16.95 11.43
N GLU A 73 0.42 16.93 12.55
CA GLU A 73 1.40 17.96 12.93
C GLU A 73 2.81 17.38 12.90
N LEU A 74 3.76 18.16 12.38
CA LEU A 74 5.18 17.85 12.48
C LEU A 74 5.60 18.03 13.94
N ARG A 75 5.90 16.91 14.62
CA ARG A 75 6.54 16.97 15.92
C ARG A 75 8.01 17.33 15.71
N MET A 76 8.36 18.61 15.80
CA MET A 76 9.77 19.01 15.84
C MET A 76 10.41 18.36 17.08
N PRO A 77 11.60 17.73 16.96
CA PRO A 77 12.33 17.31 18.13
C PRO A 77 12.59 18.56 18.98
N LEU A 78 12.27 18.49 20.28
CA LEU A 78 12.63 19.53 21.24
C LEU A 78 14.11 19.85 21.05
N ALA A 79 14.42 21.04 20.56
CA ALA A 79 15.78 21.52 20.51
C ALA A 79 16.38 21.34 21.90
N ARG A 80 17.38 20.47 22.02
CA ARG A 80 18.16 20.32 23.25
C ARG A 80 18.68 21.71 23.55
N LYS A 81 18.21 22.35 24.63
CA LYS A 81 18.76 23.63 25.10
C LYS A 81 20.27 23.45 25.17
N ALA A 82 21.00 24.08 24.26
CA ALA A 82 22.43 24.26 24.38
C ALA A 82 22.60 25.24 25.55
N GLY A 83 23.01 24.71 26.69
CA GLY A 83 23.61 25.47 27.77
C GLY A 83 25.12 25.45 27.60
#